data_AF-A0A833GV74-F1
#
_entry.id   AF-A0A833GV74-F1
#
_cell.length_a   1.000
_cell.length_b   1.000
_cell.length_c   1.000
_cell.angle_alpha   90.00
_cell.angle_beta   90.00
_cell.angle_gamma   90.00
#
_symmetry.space_group_name_H-M   'P 1'
#
loop_
_entity.id
_entity.type
_entity.pdbx_description
1 polymer ?
#
loop_
_entity_poly.entity_id
_entity_poly.type
_entity_poly.pdbx_seq_one_letter_code
_entity_poly.pdbx_strand_id
1 'polypeptide(L)'
;MNRGMTDKLLADASRCGLFHLNAEQRTALVPQATAAGLRLHSLDLSKCRSPGSCLQTIGEILSFPDWYGANLDALVDCLCDPDWQASGGDILMLAGVDRLRKADRKGTDKLLEALSAASAECSDNGRPLWILVDRPLSGVPPFPER
;
A
#
# COMPACT_ATOMS: atom_id res chain seq x y z
N MET A 1 -2.46 26.33 4.17
CA MET A 1 -1.03 26.12 3.90
C MET A 1 -0.59 24.82 4.59
N ASN A 2 -0.28 23.73 3.88
CA ASN A 2 0.34 22.51 4.46
C ASN A 2 1.09 21.65 3.41
N ARG A 3 1.38 22.22 2.23
CA ARG A 3 1.82 21.47 1.04
C ARG A 3 3.27 20.96 1.10
N GLY A 4 4.10 21.50 2.01
CA GLY A 4 5.55 21.26 2.07
C GLY A 4 6.03 20.49 3.31
N MET A 5 5.13 19.78 4.01
CA MET A 5 5.49 18.99 5.19
C MET A 5 5.17 17.51 5.00
N THR A 6 4.03 17.19 4.39
CA THR A 6 3.71 15.81 4.02
C THR A 6 4.54 15.29 2.85
N ASP A 7 5.07 16.15 1.98
CA ASP A 7 6.01 15.71 0.93
C ASP A 7 7.30 15.16 1.56
N LYS A 8 7.83 15.84 2.59
CA LYS A 8 9.00 15.39 3.35
C LYS A 8 8.72 14.09 4.09
N LEU A 9 7.51 13.97 4.66
CA LEU A 9 7.05 12.73 5.28
C LEU A 9 7.05 11.59 4.26
N LEU A 10 6.42 11.79 3.10
CA LEU A 10 6.27 10.74 2.10
C LEU A 10 7.59 10.32 1.45
N ALA A 11 8.57 11.24 1.39
CA ALA A 11 9.93 10.96 0.94
C ALA A 11 10.78 10.22 2.00
N ASP A 12 10.35 10.20 3.27
CA ASP A 12 11.06 9.51 4.34
C ASP A 12 10.67 8.03 4.38
N ALA A 13 11.51 7.18 3.79
CA ALA A 13 11.32 5.74 3.74
C ALA A 13 11.16 5.11 5.13
N SER A 14 11.85 5.63 6.15
CA SER A 14 11.77 5.10 7.53
C SER A 14 10.40 5.27 8.17
N ARG A 15 9.55 6.14 7.60
CA ARG A 15 8.20 6.42 8.08
C ARG A 15 7.13 5.67 7.30
N CYS A 16 7.50 5.00 6.20
CA CYS A 16 6.54 4.23 5.41
C CYS A 16 6.07 2.98 6.19
N GLY A 17 4.91 2.47 5.80
CA GLY A 17 4.24 1.42 6.54
C GLY A 17 2.78 1.26 6.15
N LEU A 18 2.09 0.44 6.93
CA LEU A 18 0.65 0.23 6.83
C LEU A 18 -0.13 1.20 7.73
N PHE A 19 -0.96 2.03 7.11
CA PHE A 19 -1.77 3.04 7.79
C PHE A 19 -3.20 3.09 7.22
N HIS A 20 -4.12 3.67 7.99
CA HIS A 20 -5.45 4.02 7.49
C HIS A 20 -5.61 5.53 7.31
N LEU A 21 -6.35 5.92 6.28
CA LEU A 21 -6.70 7.30 5.98
C LEU A 21 -8.22 7.49 6.01
N ASN A 22 -8.66 8.67 6.41
CA ASN A 22 -10.02 9.11 6.12
C ASN A 22 -10.11 9.74 4.71
N ALA A 23 -11.33 10.02 4.26
CA ALA A 23 -11.56 10.58 2.92
C ALA A 23 -10.88 11.94 2.71
N GLU A 24 -10.87 12.80 3.72
CA GLU A 24 -10.25 14.14 3.65
C GLU A 24 -8.73 14.05 3.50
N GLN A 25 -8.08 13.21 4.31
CA GLN A 25 -6.65 12.98 4.25
C GLN A 25 -6.25 12.36 2.90
N ARG A 26 -7.04 11.41 2.37
CA ARG A 26 -6.83 10.83 1.04
C ARG A 26 -6.85 11.91 -0.05
N THR A 27 -7.84 12.78 -0.06
CA THR A 27 -7.94 13.87 -1.05
C THR A 27 -6.77 14.85 -0.93
N ALA A 28 -6.29 15.12 0.29
CA ALA A 28 -5.14 15.98 0.51
C ALA A 28 -3.81 15.33 0.10
N LEU A 29 -3.67 14.01 0.26
CA LEU A 29 -2.44 13.26 0.00
C LEU A 29 -2.08 13.18 -1.47
N VAL A 30 -3.05 12.94 -2.35
CA VAL A 30 -2.80 12.74 -3.80
C VAL A 30 -1.91 13.83 -4.42
N PRO A 31 -2.23 15.13 -4.31
CA PRO A 31 -1.37 16.18 -4.88
C PRO A 31 0.01 16.27 -4.20
N GLN A 32 0.16 15.80 -2.97
CA GLN A 32 1.42 15.83 -2.22
C GLN A 32 2.32 14.65 -2.64
N ALA A 33 1.73 13.47 -2.81
CA ALA A 33 2.42 12.30 -3.36
C ALA A 33 2.95 12.58 -4.77
N THR A 34 2.13 13.20 -5.63
CA THR A 34 2.56 13.61 -6.97
C THR A 34 3.70 14.63 -6.92
N ALA A 35 3.64 15.61 -6.01
CA ALA A 35 4.69 16.61 -5.85
C ALA A 35 6.01 16.01 -5.33
N ALA A 36 5.94 14.96 -4.51
CA ALA A 36 7.09 14.20 -4.02
C ALA A 36 7.60 13.15 -5.02
N GLY A 37 6.98 13.01 -6.19
CA GLY A 37 7.41 12.08 -7.24
C GLY A 37 7.07 10.61 -6.97
N LEU A 38 6.15 10.33 -6.04
CA LEU A 38 5.70 8.97 -5.75
C LEU A 38 4.66 8.52 -6.76
N ARG A 39 4.70 7.23 -7.10
CA ARG A 39 3.70 6.60 -7.96
C ARG A 39 2.54 6.06 -7.10
N LEU A 40 1.33 6.52 -7.39
CA LEU A 40 0.13 6.13 -6.65
C LEU A 40 -0.66 5.07 -7.41
N HIS A 41 -0.92 3.95 -6.74
CA HIS A 41 -1.72 2.83 -7.23
C HIS A 41 -3.03 2.74 -6.45
N SER A 42 -4.15 2.65 -7.16
CA SER A 42 -5.46 2.46 -6.54
C SER A 42 -5.90 1.01 -6.70
N LEU A 43 -6.00 0.29 -5.58
CA LEU A 43 -6.38 -1.12 -5.51
C LEU A 43 -7.79 -1.23 -4.92
N ASP A 44 -8.78 -1.52 -5.76
CA ASP A 44 -10.15 -1.79 -5.30
C ASP A 44 -10.32 -3.29 -4.99
N LEU A 45 -10.23 -3.65 -3.70
CA LEU A 45 -10.40 -5.02 -3.22
C LEU A 45 -11.86 -5.31 -2.81
N SER A 46 -12.78 -4.36 -2.98
CA SER A 46 -14.17 -4.49 -2.53
C SER A 46 -14.94 -5.61 -3.25
N LYS A 47 -14.48 -6.02 -4.43
CA LYS A 47 -15.06 -7.09 -5.24
C LYS A 47 -14.44 -8.47 -4.96
N CYS A 48 -13.30 -8.51 -4.28
CA CYS A 48 -12.63 -9.75 -3.99
C CYS A 48 -13.38 -10.54 -2.90
N ARG A 49 -13.54 -11.85 -3.12
CA ARG A 49 -14.28 -12.72 -2.20
C ARG A 49 -13.38 -13.60 -1.35
N SER A 50 -12.10 -13.66 -1.69
CA SER A 50 -11.06 -14.40 -0.98
C SER A 50 -9.70 -13.72 -1.14
N PRO A 51 -8.75 -13.93 -0.22
CA PRO A 51 -7.37 -13.41 -0.34
C PRO A 51 -6.68 -13.85 -1.64
N GLY A 52 -6.90 -15.08 -2.10
CA GLY A 52 -6.35 -15.55 -3.38
C GLY A 52 -6.91 -14.80 -4.60
N SER A 53 -8.19 -14.41 -4.56
CA SER A 53 -8.74 -13.51 -5.60
C SER A 53 -8.17 -12.10 -5.49
N CYS A 54 -7.90 -11.59 -4.29
CA CYS A 54 -7.22 -10.32 -4.11
C CYS A 54 -5.82 -10.34 -4.69
N LEU A 55 -5.05 -11.40 -4.44
CA LEU A 55 -3.67 -11.49 -4.93
C LEU A 55 -3.58 -11.42 -6.44
N GLN A 56 -4.48 -12.12 -7.15
CA GLN A 56 -4.58 -12.02 -8.61
C GLN A 56 -4.95 -10.59 -9.05
N THR A 57 -6.00 -10.02 -8.48
CA THR A 57 -6.43 -8.64 -8.79
C THR A 57 -5.33 -7.61 -8.52
N ILE A 58 -4.55 -7.77 -7.45
CA ILE A 58 -3.42 -6.89 -7.14
C ILE A 58 -2.35 -7.01 -8.23
N GLY A 59 -1.97 -8.24 -8.61
CA GLY A 59 -0.97 -8.46 -9.67
C GLY A 59 -1.39 -7.86 -11.01
N GLU A 60 -2.66 -8.00 -11.39
CA GLU A 60 -3.20 -7.39 -12.59
C GLU A 60 -3.15 -5.85 -12.54
N ILE A 61 -3.61 -5.24 -11.44
CA ILE A 61 -3.65 -3.78 -11.31
C ILE A 61 -2.23 -3.19 -11.28
N LEU A 62 -1.30 -3.86 -10.58
CA LEU A 62 0.10 -3.42 -10.48
C LEU A 62 0.94 -3.82 -11.69
N SER A 63 0.34 -4.50 -12.67
CA SER A 63 1.01 -4.99 -13.89
C SER A 63 2.27 -5.81 -13.57
N PHE A 64 2.14 -6.72 -12.61
CA PHE A 64 3.22 -7.65 -12.27
C PHE A 64 3.55 -8.61 -13.41
N PRO A 65 4.80 -9.10 -13.47
CA PRO A 65 5.26 -10.00 -14.52
C PRO A 65 4.54 -11.35 -14.52
N ASP A 66 4.60 -12.07 -15.65
CA ASP A 66 3.91 -13.34 -15.87
C ASP A 66 4.29 -14.45 -14.87
N TRP A 67 5.45 -14.34 -14.23
CA TRP A 67 5.89 -15.29 -13.19
C TRP A 67 5.20 -15.06 -11.83
N TYR A 68 4.43 -13.98 -11.66
CA TYR A 68 3.72 -13.68 -10.43
C TYR A 68 2.70 -14.78 -10.08
N GLY A 69 3.08 -15.66 -9.15
CA GLY A 69 2.30 -16.84 -8.77
C GLY A 69 1.09 -16.59 -7.87
N ALA A 70 0.63 -15.33 -7.73
CA ALA A 70 -0.52 -14.92 -6.91
C ALA A 70 -0.52 -15.49 -5.48
N ASN A 71 0.65 -15.47 -4.82
CA ASN A 71 0.84 -15.84 -3.43
C ASN A 71 1.48 -14.67 -2.65
N LEU A 72 1.52 -14.75 -1.33
CA LEU A 72 2.01 -13.65 -0.48
C LEU A 72 3.50 -13.39 -0.66
N ASP A 73 4.31 -14.43 -0.80
CA ASP A 73 5.75 -14.29 -1.01
C ASP A 73 6.04 -13.61 -2.36
N ALA A 74 5.40 -14.06 -3.43
CA ALA A 74 5.50 -13.44 -4.76
C ALA A 74 5.00 -11.98 -4.77
N LEU A 75 4.03 -11.63 -3.90
CA LEU A 75 3.58 -10.25 -3.75
C LEU A 75 4.68 -9.38 -3.13
N VAL A 76 5.34 -9.88 -2.07
CA VAL A 76 6.45 -9.16 -1.43
C VAL A 76 7.60 -9.00 -2.43
N ASP A 77 8.00 -10.10 -3.09
CA ASP A 77 9.08 -10.09 -4.08
C ASP A 77 8.84 -9.05 -5.19
N CYS A 78 7.64 -9.02 -5.78
CA CYS A 78 7.30 -8.04 -6.81
C CYS A 78 7.28 -6.60 -6.29
N LEU A 79 6.82 -6.36 -5.06
CA LEU A 79 6.74 -5.02 -4.47
C LEU A 79 8.11 -4.46 -4.09
N CYS A 80 9.05 -5.34 -3.74
CA CYS A 80 10.43 -5.02 -3.38
C CYS A 80 11.37 -5.00 -4.60
N ASP A 81 10.88 -5.42 -5.78
CA ASP A 81 11.65 -5.44 -7.02
C ASP A 81 12.05 -4.02 -7.48
N PRO A 82 13.35 -3.71 -7.60
CA PRO A 82 13.83 -2.39 -8.03
C PRO A 82 13.41 -1.99 -9.45
N ASP A 83 13.19 -2.95 -10.34
CA ASP A 83 12.71 -2.74 -11.72
C ASP A 83 11.22 -2.39 -11.74
N TRP A 84 10.44 -2.90 -10.76
CA TRP A 84 9.04 -2.52 -10.62
C TRP A 84 8.90 -1.15 -9.94
N GLN A 85 9.66 -0.88 -8.88
CA GLN A 85 9.53 0.32 -8.04
C GLN A 85 9.85 1.63 -8.76
N ALA A 86 9.05 2.66 -8.48
CA ALA A 86 9.36 4.01 -8.94
C ALA A 86 10.57 4.59 -8.18
N SER A 87 11.35 5.46 -8.84
CA SER A 87 12.54 6.07 -8.22
C SER A 87 12.22 6.93 -6.99
N GLY A 88 11.02 7.51 -6.93
CA GLY A 88 10.52 8.26 -5.77
C GLY A 88 9.78 7.41 -4.74
N GLY A 89 9.60 6.11 -5.00
CA GLY A 89 8.78 5.18 -4.22
C GLY A 89 7.32 5.10 -4.67
N ASP A 90 6.57 4.26 -3.97
CA ASP A 90 5.23 3.84 -4.36
C ASP A 90 4.23 3.99 -3.21
N ILE A 91 2.97 4.28 -3.56
CA ILE A 91 1.84 4.33 -2.62
C ILE A 91 0.76 3.38 -3.13
N LEU A 92 0.37 2.42 -2.29
CA LEU A 92 -0.77 1.53 -2.52
C LEU A 92 -1.98 2.01 -1.73
N MET A 93 -3.02 2.48 -2.41
CA MET A 93 -4.31 2.81 -1.81
C MET A 93 -5.27 1.62 -1.94
N LEU A 94 -5.54 0.94 -0.83
CA LEU A 94 -6.44 -0.20 -0.78
C LEU A 94 -7.84 0.22 -0.34
N ALA A 95 -8.82 -0.07 -1.18
CA ALA A 95 -10.23 0.14 -0.87
C ALA A 95 -10.95 -1.17 -0.56
N GLY A 96 -11.86 -1.14 0.42
CA GLY A 96 -12.73 -2.29 0.73
C GLY A 96 -12.07 -3.39 1.56
N VAL A 97 -10.93 -3.12 2.20
CA VAL A 97 -10.23 -4.07 3.08
C VAL A 97 -11.10 -4.46 4.28
N ASP A 98 -11.94 -3.55 4.78
CA ASP A 98 -12.86 -3.83 5.89
C ASP A 98 -13.88 -4.93 5.53
N ARG A 99 -14.36 -4.96 4.27
CA ARG A 99 -15.27 -5.97 3.76
C ARG A 99 -14.56 -7.31 3.58
N LEU A 100 -13.36 -7.29 3.02
CA LEU A 100 -12.53 -8.48 2.86
C LEU A 100 -12.25 -9.12 4.24
N ARG A 101 -11.89 -8.31 5.23
CA ARG A 101 -11.61 -8.76 6.60
C ARG A 101 -12.84 -9.33 7.31
N LYS A 102 -14.05 -8.82 7.01
CA LYS A 102 -15.31 -9.40 7.52
C LYS A 102 -15.59 -10.77 6.91
N ALA A 103 -15.21 -11.00 5.65
CA ALA A 103 -15.41 -12.28 4.97
C ALA A 103 -14.35 -13.32 5.37
N ASP A 104 -13.08 -12.92 5.40
CA ASP A 104 -11.96 -13.75 5.82
C ASP A 104 -10.93 -12.91 6.59
N ARG A 105 -11.10 -12.86 7.91
CA ARG A 105 -10.20 -12.11 8.79
C ARG A 105 -8.77 -12.65 8.73
N LYS A 106 -8.61 -13.97 8.81
CA LYS A 106 -7.28 -14.61 8.91
C LYS A 106 -6.48 -14.39 7.63
N GLY A 107 -7.11 -14.57 6.47
CA GLY A 107 -6.47 -14.33 5.19
C GLY A 107 -6.16 -12.86 4.94
N THR A 108 -7.06 -11.95 5.35
CA THR A 108 -6.81 -10.50 5.23
C THR A 108 -5.70 -10.03 6.15
N ASP A 109 -5.67 -10.51 7.41
CA ASP A 109 -4.62 -10.15 8.37
C ASP A 109 -3.24 -10.59 7.82
N LYS A 110 -3.14 -11.80 7.24
CA LYS A 110 -1.90 -12.25 6.55
C LYS A 110 -1.50 -11.41 5.34
N LEU A 111 -2.47 -10.97 4.54
CA LEU A 111 -2.20 -10.07 3.41
C LEU A 111 -1.65 -8.73 3.90
N LEU A 112 -2.23 -8.16 4.96
CA LEU A 112 -1.76 -6.91 5.56
C LEU A 112 -0.37 -7.06 6.18
N GLU A 113 -0.09 -8.20 6.82
CA GLU A 113 1.24 -8.54 7.32
C GLU A 113 2.27 -8.60 6.20
N ALA A 114 1.96 -9.28 5.08
CA ALA A 114 2.85 -9.34 3.91
C ALA A 114 3.11 -7.95 3.30
N LEU A 115 2.06 -7.13 3.12
CA LEU A 115 2.21 -5.75 2.64
C LEU A 115 3.05 -4.90 3.58
N SER A 116 2.89 -5.09 4.90
CA SER A 116 3.71 -4.40 5.90
C SER A 116 5.17 -4.86 5.87
N ALA A 117 5.43 -6.16 5.63
CA ALA A 117 6.77 -6.69 5.49
C ALA A 117 7.45 -6.13 4.24
N ALA A 118 6.75 -6.11 3.10
CA ALA A 118 7.24 -5.47 1.88
C ALA A 118 7.59 -4.00 2.13
N SER A 119 6.71 -3.25 2.81
CA SER A 119 6.96 -1.85 3.16
C SER A 119 8.25 -1.66 3.97
N ALA A 120 8.50 -2.51 4.97
CA ALA A 120 9.72 -2.48 5.76
C ALA A 120 10.97 -2.81 4.92
N GLU A 121 10.89 -3.83 4.07
CA GLU A 121 12.01 -4.22 3.19
C GLU A 121 12.33 -3.13 2.16
N CYS A 122 11.31 -2.51 1.56
CA CYS A 122 11.50 -1.36 0.67
C CYS A 122 12.15 -0.18 1.42
N SER A 123 11.72 0.06 2.67
CA SER A 123 12.32 1.08 3.54
C SER A 123 13.80 0.84 3.78
N ASP A 124 14.21 -0.39 4.07
CA ASP A 124 15.62 -0.75 4.28
C ASP A 124 16.46 -0.51 3.00
N ASN A 125 15.83 -0.61 1.83
CA ASN A 125 16.41 -0.27 0.52
C ASN A 125 16.31 1.22 0.16
N GLY A 126 15.82 2.07 1.06
CA GLY A 126 15.69 3.52 0.88
C GLY A 126 14.60 3.94 -0.09
N ARG A 127 13.66 3.04 -0.42
CA ARG A 127 12.55 3.30 -1.35
C ARG A 127 11.23 3.23 -0.59
N PRO A 128 10.55 4.37 -0.37
CA PRO A 128 9.32 4.37 0.42
C PRO A 128 8.23 3.58 -0.29
N LEU A 129 7.62 2.62 0.42
CA LEU A 129 6.41 1.92 -0.01
C LEU A 129 5.31 2.14 1.03
N TRP A 130 4.34 2.98 0.71
CA TRP A 130 3.25 3.35 1.61
C TRP A 130 2.02 2.47 1.35
N ILE A 131 1.50 1.82 2.39
CA ILE A 131 0.32 0.97 2.30
C ILE A 131 -0.83 1.66 3.04
N LEU A 132 -1.85 2.10 2.31
CA LEU A 132 -2.89 2.98 2.83
C LEU A 132 -4.27 2.38 2.64
N VAL A 133 -4.98 2.12 3.73
CA VAL A 133 -6.37 1.61 3.68
C VAL A 133 -7.39 2.74 3.81
N ASP A 134 -8.50 2.63 3.08
CA ASP A 134 -9.54 3.66 2.97
C ASP A 134 -10.46 3.78 4.20
N ARG A 135 -10.38 2.82 5.12
CA ARG A 135 -11.22 2.74 6.32
C ARG A 135 -10.37 2.35 7.54
N PRO A 136 -10.72 2.83 8.75
CA PRO A 136 -10.08 2.37 9.97
C PRO A 136 -10.19 0.86 10.15
N LEU A 137 -9.07 0.20 10.38
CA LEU A 137 -8.98 -1.23 10.65
C LEU A 137 -8.32 -1.45 12.01
N SER A 138 -8.87 -2.35 12.83
CA SER A 138 -8.28 -2.69 14.14
C SER A 138 -6.87 -3.26 13.97
N GLY A 139 -5.88 -2.69 14.66
CA GLY A 139 -4.46 -3.05 14.53
C GLY A 139 -3.71 -2.32 13.42
N VAL A 140 -4.39 -1.46 12.64
CA VAL A 140 -3.75 -0.54 11.70
C VAL A 140 -3.77 0.86 12.33
N PRO A 141 -2.63 1.56 12.45
CA PRO A 141 -2.59 2.91 12.98
C PRO A 141 -3.13 3.95 11.97
N PRO A 142 -3.62 5.11 12.44
CA PRO A 142 -3.93 6.23 11.55
C PRO A 142 -2.65 6.73 10.88
N PHE A 143 -2.80 7.23 9.65
CA PHE A 143 -1.70 7.88 8.95
C PHE A 143 -1.13 9.03 9.80
N PRO A 144 0.19 9.11 9.96
CA PRO A 144 0.80 10.09 10.86
C PRO A 144 0.48 11.51 10.39
N GLU A 145 -0.17 12.25 11.28
CA GLU A 145 -0.26 13.69 11.17
C GLU A 145 1.03 14.25 11.77
N ARG A 146 1.96 14.73 10.95
CA ARG A 146 3.27 15.37 11.30
C ARG A 146 4.47 14.46 11.16
#